data_AF-X1C1J7-F1
#
_entry.id   AF-X1C1J7-F1
#
_cell.length_a   1.000
_cell.length_b   1.000
_cell.length_c   1.000
_cell.angle_alpha   90.00
_cell.angle_beta   90.00
_cell.angle_gamma   90.00
#
_symmetry.space_group_name_H-M   'P 1'
#
loop_
_entity.id
_entity.type
_entity.pdbx_description
1 polymer ?
#
loop_
_entity_poly.entity_id
_entity_poly.type
_entity_poly.pdbx_seq_one_letter_code
_entity_poly.pdbx_strand_id
1 'polypeptide(L)'
;MIYYSKIGGLVVYFTKKVFIKISSIIFLLWFLIFPSEFVFAATSNQVTWQFSSADGFNISDSAKVFFDNNSTKLIPDDFISGGYQIWHDSHTGGVGDSEGWDIIVSDDRNYIYFCGSTDNGAGGNGQGFIVKVDQNLNEIWYQTYVEGTTSTDGMQAIQFDSKGNLITVGEYVSTVDGNAYFKIMKINANNGDVIWQDTQARGNTWVSLWDD
;
A
#
# COMPACT_ATOMS: atom_id res chain seq x y z
N MET A 1 15.09 -76.09 5.10
CA MET A 1 13.93 -75.36 4.57
C MET A 1 14.22 -75.04 3.10
N ILE A 2 13.49 -75.68 2.18
CA ILE A 2 13.64 -75.50 0.72
C ILE A 2 12.65 -74.39 0.32
N TYR A 3 13.12 -73.39 -0.43
CA TYR A 3 12.30 -72.27 -0.89
C TYR A 3 11.92 -72.48 -2.34
N TYR A 4 10.72 -72.09 -2.74
CA TYR A 4 10.27 -72.21 -4.12
C TYR A 4 9.70 -70.88 -4.63
N SER A 5 9.81 -70.66 -5.94
CA SER A 5 9.13 -69.58 -6.65
C SER A 5 8.34 -70.18 -7.82
N LYS A 6 7.18 -69.60 -8.11
CA LYS A 6 6.29 -70.04 -9.19
C LYS A 6 6.15 -68.90 -10.19
N ILE A 7 6.64 -69.11 -11.41
CA ILE A 7 6.54 -68.14 -12.51
C ILE A 7 5.94 -68.88 -13.70
N GLY A 8 4.80 -68.41 -14.22
CA GLY A 8 4.18 -68.96 -15.43
C GLY A 8 3.82 -70.45 -15.35
N GLY A 9 3.55 -70.99 -14.16
CA GLY A 9 3.18 -72.39 -13.94
C GLY A 9 4.34 -73.34 -13.62
N LEU A 10 5.60 -72.93 -13.81
CA LEU A 10 6.78 -73.72 -13.42
C LEU A 10 7.15 -73.47 -11.95
N VAL A 11 7.45 -74.53 -11.18
CA VAL A 11 7.92 -74.43 -9.79
C VAL A 11 9.41 -74.76 -9.75
N VAL A 12 10.23 -73.82 -9.28
CA VAL A 12 11.69 -73.99 -9.14
C VAL A 12 12.07 -73.96 -7.67
N TYR A 13 12.89 -74.93 -7.24
CA TYR A 13 13.34 -75.08 -5.85
C TYR A 13 14.77 -74.55 -5.67
N PHE A 14 14.98 -73.76 -4.61
CA PHE A 14 16.28 -73.18 -4.27
C PHE A 14 16.70 -73.52 -2.83
N THR A 15 18.01 -73.62 -2.63
CA THR A 15 18.59 -73.66 -1.29
C THR A 15 18.60 -72.26 -0.67
N LYS A 16 18.50 -72.15 0.67
CA LYS A 16 18.42 -70.86 1.40
C LYS A 16 19.51 -69.86 1.01
N LYS A 17 20.75 -70.33 0.78
CA LYS A 17 21.89 -69.48 0.37
C LYS A 17 21.69 -68.90 -1.04
N VAL A 18 21.11 -69.66 -1.97
CA VAL A 18 20.85 -69.20 -3.35
C VAL A 18 19.69 -68.21 -3.37
N PHE A 19 18.63 -68.49 -2.60
CA PHE A 19 17.50 -67.57 -2.47
C PHE A 19 17.92 -66.20 -1.95
N ILE A 20 18.73 -66.13 -0.88
CA ILE A 20 19.21 -64.86 -0.32
C ILE A 20 20.04 -64.08 -1.36
N LYS A 21 20.95 -64.75 -2.08
CA LYS A 21 21.76 -64.07 -3.12
C LYS A 21 20.90 -63.50 -4.24
N ILE A 22 19.90 -64.24 -4.73
CA ILE A 22 18.99 -63.77 -5.77
C ILE A 22 18.16 -62.58 -5.28
N SER A 23 17.62 -62.66 -4.06
CA SER A 23 16.83 -61.57 -3.48
C SER A 23 17.67 -60.31 -3.26
N SER A 24 18.93 -60.44 -2.81
CA SER A 24 19.85 -59.30 -2.67
C SER A 24 20.20 -58.66 -4.00
N ILE A 25 20.37 -59.45 -5.07
CA ILE A 25 20.65 -58.93 -6.42
C ILE A 25 19.43 -58.20 -6.98
N ILE A 26 18.22 -58.73 -6.78
CA ILE A 26 16.97 -58.06 -7.20
C ILE A 26 16.81 -56.74 -6.44
N PHE A 27 17.09 -56.72 -5.14
CA PHE A 27 17.01 -55.50 -4.33
C PHE A 27 18.03 -54.44 -4.77
N LEU A 28 19.26 -54.85 -5.13
CA LEU A 28 20.28 -53.94 -5.68
C LEU A 28 19.94 -53.45 -7.09
N LEU A 29 19.39 -54.31 -7.94
CA LEU A 29 18.89 -53.94 -9.27
C LEU A 29 17.71 -52.96 -9.19
N TRP A 30 16.90 -53.04 -8.13
CA TRP A 30 15.81 -52.10 -7.91
C TRP A 30 16.32 -50.65 -7.76
N PHE A 31 17.44 -50.45 -7.08
CA PHE A 31 18.10 -49.13 -6.96
C PHE A 31 18.83 -48.67 -8.24
N LEU A 32 19.19 -49.60 -9.13
CA LEU A 32 19.82 -49.28 -10.43
C LEU A 32 18.78 -48.93 -11.51
N ILE A 33 17.59 -49.51 -11.45
CA ILE A 33 16.52 -49.33 -12.44
C ILE A 33 15.54 -48.22 -12.01
N PHE A 34 15.35 -48.02 -10.71
CA PHE A 34 14.59 -46.91 -10.14
C PHE A 34 15.56 -46.00 -9.38
N PRO A 35 16.18 -44.99 -10.04
CA PRO A 35 16.95 -44.00 -9.31
C PRO A 35 16.03 -43.39 -8.26
N SER A 36 16.45 -43.45 -6.99
CA SER A 36 15.68 -42.92 -5.88
C SER A 36 15.58 -41.40 -6.01
N GLU A 37 14.49 -40.92 -6.57
CA GLU A 37 14.00 -39.58 -6.32
C GLU A 37 13.49 -39.49 -4.88
N PHE A 38 14.40 -39.57 -3.90
CA PHE A 38 14.21 -38.84 -2.65
C PHE A 38 14.53 -37.37 -2.94
N VAL A 39 13.68 -36.76 -3.76
CA VAL A 39 13.61 -35.32 -3.88
C VAL A 39 12.89 -34.88 -2.61
N PHE A 40 13.63 -34.31 -1.65
CA PHE A 40 13.01 -33.33 -0.77
C PHE A 40 12.55 -32.21 -1.71
N ALA A 41 11.30 -32.29 -2.15
CA ALA A 41 10.68 -31.21 -2.89
C ALA A 41 10.53 -30.06 -1.89
N ALA A 42 11.53 -29.17 -1.85
CA ALA A 42 11.25 -27.79 -1.54
C ALA A 42 10.26 -27.36 -2.62
N THR A 43 8.96 -27.39 -2.31
CA THR A 43 7.90 -26.88 -3.17
C THR A 43 8.04 -25.36 -3.23
N SER A 44 9.07 -24.85 -3.90
CA SER A 44 8.94 -23.55 -4.52
C SER A 44 7.95 -23.77 -5.66
N ASN A 45 6.74 -23.24 -5.52
CA ASN A 45 5.79 -23.15 -6.62
C ASN A 45 6.42 -22.33 -7.75
N GLN A 46 7.22 -22.96 -8.60
CA GLN A 46 7.71 -22.33 -9.83
C GLN A 46 6.54 -22.28 -10.80
N VAL A 47 5.87 -21.12 -10.85
CA VAL A 47 4.91 -20.82 -11.90
C VAL A 47 5.70 -20.53 -13.17
N THR A 48 5.66 -21.44 -14.13
CA THR A 48 6.30 -21.25 -15.44
C THR A 48 5.29 -20.59 -16.37
N TRP A 49 5.55 -19.35 -16.77
CA TRP A 49 4.74 -18.66 -17.79
C TRP A 49 5.32 -18.96 -19.18
N GLN A 50 4.55 -19.64 -20.03
CA GLN A 50 4.91 -19.86 -21.44
C GLN A 50 4.24 -18.80 -22.32
N PHE A 51 5.04 -18.04 -23.04
CA PHE A 51 4.55 -17.04 -24.01
C PHE A 51 4.68 -17.58 -25.44
N SER A 52 3.75 -17.19 -26.31
CA SER A 52 3.53 -17.82 -27.63
C SER A 52 4.41 -17.30 -28.77
N SER A 53 5.33 -16.37 -28.54
CA SER A 53 6.24 -15.86 -29.57
C SER A 53 7.60 -15.43 -29.00
N ALA A 54 8.68 -15.75 -29.72
CA ALA A 54 10.05 -15.37 -29.36
C ALA A 54 10.33 -13.86 -29.47
N ASP A 55 9.49 -13.13 -30.20
CA ASP A 55 9.61 -11.69 -30.43
C ASP A 55 8.61 -10.93 -29.56
N GLY A 56 8.89 -10.74 -28.27
CA GLY A 56 7.92 -9.99 -27.46
C GLY A 56 8.25 -9.63 -26.03
N PHE A 57 9.40 -10.01 -25.47
CA PHE A 57 9.70 -9.62 -24.09
C PHE A 57 11.20 -9.44 -23.85
N ASN A 58 11.66 -8.19 -23.88
CA ASN A 58 12.99 -7.83 -23.39
C ASN A 58 12.85 -7.44 -21.91
N ILE A 59 13.48 -8.23 -21.03
CA ILE A 59 13.65 -7.87 -19.62
C ILE A 59 14.90 -6.99 -19.54
N SER A 60 14.72 -5.71 -19.25
CA SER A 60 15.80 -4.77 -19.01
C SER A 60 16.72 -5.28 -17.89
N ASP A 61 18.01 -4.99 -17.96
CA ASP A 61 18.94 -5.38 -16.90
C ASP A 61 18.64 -4.66 -15.57
N SER A 62 17.90 -3.55 -15.61
CA SER A 62 17.40 -2.85 -14.42
C SER A 62 16.32 -3.63 -13.65
N ALA A 63 15.55 -4.50 -14.32
CA ALA A 63 14.51 -5.31 -13.69
C ALA A 63 15.05 -6.60 -13.03
N LYS A 64 16.36 -6.85 -13.10
CA LYS A 64 17.03 -8.06 -12.59
C LYS A 64 17.85 -7.74 -11.33
N VAL A 65 17.60 -8.48 -10.26
CA VAL A 65 18.47 -8.48 -9.06
C VAL A 65 19.20 -9.80 -8.98
N PHE A 66 20.53 -9.72 -8.86
CA PHE A 66 21.42 -10.86 -8.67
C PHE A 66 21.70 -11.04 -7.17
N PHE A 67 21.60 -12.28 -6.70
CA PHE A 67 21.97 -12.65 -5.34
C PHE A 67 23.32 -13.40 -5.35
N ASP A 68 24.06 -13.34 -4.24
CA ASP A 68 25.39 -13.96 -4.10
C ASP A 68 25.40 -15.49 -4.33
N ASN A 69 24.23 -16.12 -4.25
CA ASN A 69 24.04 -17.54 -4.57
C ASN A 69 23.84 -17.80 -6.08
N ASN A 70 24.13 -16.82 -6.94
CA ASN A 70 23.91 -16.82 -8.38
C ASN A 70 22.44 -16.95 -8.82
N SER A 71 21.46 -16.72 -7.94
CA SER A 71 20.06 -16.62 -8.35
C SER A 71 19.72 -15.22 -8.86
N THR A 72 18.73 -15.14 -9.75
CA THR A 72 18.21 -13.87 -10.29
C THR A 72 16.73 -13.78 -9.99
N LYS A 73 16.27 -12.66 -9.44
CA LYS A 73 14.86 -12.35 -9.28
C LYS A 73 14.49 -11.18 -10.18
N LEU A 74 13.32 -11.29 -10.81
CA LEU A 74 12.70 -10.19 -11.53
C LEU A 74 11.92 -9.34 -10.52
N ILE A 75 12.19 -8.04 -10.51
CA ILE A 75 11.34 -7.06 -9.83
C ILE A 75 10.42 -6.48 -10.92
N PRO A 76 9.09 -6.47 -10.73
CA PRO A 76 8.21 -5.69 -11.59
C PRO A 76 8.73 -4.25 -11.61
N ASP A 77 9.00 -3.73 -12.81
CA ASP A 77 9.58 -2.38 -13.03
C ASP A 77 8.73 -1.27 -12.35
N ASP A 78 7.47 -1.58 -12.06
CA ASP A 78 6.52 -0.67 -11.42
C ASP A 78 6.62 -0.59 -9.88
N PHE A 79 7.46 -1.40 -9.21
CA PHE A 79 7.46 -1.43 -7.72
C PHE A 79 8.68 -0.80 -7.02
N ILE A 80 9.78 -0.44 -7.68
CA ILE A 80 10.90 0.26 -6.99
C ILE A 80 11.55 1.34 -7.86
N SER A 81 11.45 2.59 -7.38
CA SER A 81 12.26 3.80 -7.66
C SER A 81 11.79 4.82 -8.71
N GLY A 82 10.59 4.68 -9.28
CA GLY A 82 9.95 5.76 -10.03
C GLY A 82 9.40 6.86 -9.11
N GLY A 83 10.25 7.74 -8.60
CA GLY A 83 9.91 9.06 -8.09
C GLY A 83 8.65 9.15 -7.22
N TYR A 84 8.73 8.75 -5.94
CA TYR A 84 7.75 9.20 -4.95
C TYR A 84 7.73 10.72 -4.97
N GLN A 85 6.69 11.29 -5.58
CA GLN A 85 6.39 12.71 -5.44
C GLN A 85 5.76 12.86 -4.07
N ILE A 86 6.31 13.79 -3.29
CA ILE A 86 5.82 14.11 -1.96
C ILE A 86 5.49 15.59 -2.04
N TRP A 87 4.22 15.94 -1.85
CA TRP A 87 3.91 17.32 -1.49
C TRP A 87 4.36 17.52 -0.05
N HIS A 88 5.09 18.60 0.20
CA HIS A 88 5.30 19.11 1.54
C HIS A 88 4.61 20.46 1.67
N ASP A 89 4.15 20.77 2.87
CA ASP A 89 3.72 22.12 3.17
C ASP A 89 4.95 23.04 3.17
N SER A 90 5.05 23.93 2.18
CA SER A 90 6.09 24.96 2.11
C SER A 90 5.64 26.31 2.66
N HIS A 91 4.38 26.44 3.06
CA HIS A 91 3.78 27.70 3.51
C HIS A 91 4.07 27.98 4.98
N THR A 92 4.62 27.00 5.68
CA THR A 92 4.75 27.02 7.13
C THR A 92 6.22 26.84 7.50
N GLY A 93 6.89 27.97 7.71
CA GLY A 93 8.31 28.00 8.13
C GLY A 93 8.53 27.63 9.61
N GLY A 94 7.53 27.03 10.24
CA GLY A 94 7.51 26.67 11.66
C GLY A 94 8.17 25.32 11.95
N VAL A 95 8.49 25.09 13.21
CA VAL A 95 8.90 23.78 13.75
C VAL A 95 7.71 22.98 14.33
N GLY A 96 6.48 23.43 14.07
CA GLY A 96 5.27 22.79 14.55
C GLY A 96 4.83 21.61 13.68
N ASP A 97 4.00 20.74 14.25
CA ASP A 97 3.45 19.57 13.54
C ASP A 97 2.34 20.01 12.56
N SER A 98 2.25 19.34 11.41
CA SER A 98 1.18 19.49 10.44
C SER A 98 0.47 18.16 10.25
N GLU A 99 -0.86 18.19 10.17
CA GLU A 99 -1.70 17.01 10.09
C GLU A 99 -2.65 17.15 8.90
N GLY A 100 -2.74 16.10 8.08
CA GLY A 100 -3.73 15.99 7.01
C GLY A 100 -4.92 15.18 7.49
N TRP A 101 -6.13 15.69 7.27
CA TRP A 101 -7.37 15.10 7.81
C TRP A 101 -8.24 14.44 6.74
N ASP A 102 -8.35 15.05 5.56
CA ASP A 102 -9.18 14.55 4.48
C ASP A 102 -8.61 14.89 3.10
N ILE A 103 -8.97 14.09 2.10
CA ILE A 103 -8.50 14.18 0.72
C ILE A 103 -9.62 13.80 -0.25
N ILE A 104 -9.79 14.62 -1.29
CA ILE A 104 -10.71 14.35 -2.39
C ILE A 104 -10.04 14.58 -3.73
N VAL A 105 -10.58 13.94 -4.77
CA VAL A 105 -10.11 14.06 -6.14
C VAL A 105 -11.25 14.60 -6.98
N SER A 106 -10.94 15.56 -7.85
CA SER A 106 -11.88 16.09 -8.84
C SER A 106 -12.41 15.00 -9.78
N ASP A 107 -13.62 15.18 -10.31
CA ASP A 107 -14.28 14.17 -11.18
C ASP A 107 -13.47 13.85 -12.44
N ASP A 108 -12.79 14.85 -13.00
CA ASP A 108 -11.89 14.71 -14.14
C ASP A 108 -10.53 14.08 -13.78
N ARG A 109 -10.30 13.84 -12.49
CA ARG A 109 -9.08 13.28 -11.88
C ARG A 109 -7.83 14.12 -12.10
N ASN A 110 -7.96 15.39 -12.49
CA ASN A 110 -6.81 16.25 -12.79
C ASN A 110 -6.24 16.96 -11.56
N TYR A 111 -7.07 17.12 -10.52
CA TYR A 111 -6.72 17.82 -9.29
C TYR A 111 -7.06 17.00 -8.07
N ILE A 112 -6.17 17.11 -7.08
CA ILE A 112 -6.31 16.56 -5.74
C ILE A 112 -6.45 17.74 -4.78
N TYR A 113 -7.35 17.62 -3.83
CA TYR A 113 -7.55 18.59 -2.76
C TYR A 113 -7.38 17.86 -1.44
N PHE A 114 -6.68 18.47 -0.51
CA PHE A 114 -6.55 17.94 0.85
C PHE A 114 -6.60 19.08 1.85
N CYS A 115 -7.05 18.73 3.06
CA CYS A 115 -7.23 19.68 4.13
C CYS A 115 -6.55 19.19 5.41
N GLY A 116 -6.27 20.12 6.29
CA GLY A 116 -5.45 19.82 7.46
C GLY A 116 -5.43 20.94 8.49
N SER A 117 -4.58 20.74 9.48
CA SER A 117 -4.07 21.75 10.39
C SER A 117 -2.55 21.87 10.21
N THR A 118 -2.04 23.09 10.38
CA THR A 118 -0.59 23.33 10.37
C THR A 118 -0.21 24.30 11.50
N ASP A 119 0.87 24.01 12.22
CA ASP A 119 1.42 24.90 13.23
C ASP A 119 2.62 25.68 12.69
N ASN A 120 2.42 27.00 12.50
CA ASN A 120 3.42 27.92 11.95
C ASN A 120 4.59 28.22 12.90
N GLY A 121 4.71 27.58 14.06
CA GLY A 121 5.93 27.55 14.85
C GLY A 121 6.43 28.93 15.26
N ALA A 122 5.64 29.66 16.05
CA ALA A 122 6.07 30.81 16.85
C ALA A 122 5.12 31.11 18.01
N GLY A 123 4.34 30.12 18.47
CA GLY A 123 3.35 30.34 19.54
C GLY A 123 2.05 29.53 19.46
N GLY A 124 1.95 28.49 18.61
CA GLY A 124 0.94 27.43 18.75
C GLY A 124 -0.42 27.68 18.09
N ASN A 125 -0.56 28.65 17.19
CA ASN A 125 -1.82 28.85 16.51
C ASN A 125 -1.92 27.92 15.30
N GLY A 126 -2.58 26.78 15.47
CA GLY A 126 -2.93 25.88 14.37
C GLY A 126 -3.78 26.62 13.34
N GLN A 127 -3.41 26.53 12.07
CA GLN A 127 -4.18 27.09 10.96
C GLN A 127 -4.84 25.97 10.18
N GLY A 128 -6.16 26.01 10.06
CA GLY A 128 -6.91 25.13 9.19
C GLY A 128 -6.69 25.52 7.73
N PHE A 129 -6.09 24.62 6.96
CA PHE A 129 -5.78 24.86 5.55
C PHE A 129 -6.54 23.94 4.60
N ILE A 130 -6.67 24.40 3.36
CA ILE A 130 -6.97 23.55 2.19
C ILE A 130 -5.96 23.90 1.12
N VAL A 131 -5.56 22.90 0.37
CA VAL A 131 -4.67 23.05 -0.77
C VAL A 131 -5.18 22.23 -1.94
N LYS A 132 -4.96 22.77 -3.14
CA LYS A 132 -5.21 22.12 -4.41
C LYS A 132 -3.89 21.86 -5.09
N VAL A 133 -3.68 20.63 -5.53
CA VAL A 133 -2.52 20.21 -6.32
C VAL A 133 -2.95 19.55 -7.62
N ASP A 134 -2.05 19.51 -8.61
CA ASP A 134 -2.23 18.70 -9.81
C ASP A 134 -1.86 17.22 -9.58
N GLN A 135 -1.98 16.38 -10.62
CA GLN A 135 -1.64 14.96 -10.58
C GLN A 135 -0.16 14.67 -10.26
N ASN A 136 0.72 15.64 -10.48
CA ASN A 136 2.15 15.52 -10.16
C ASN A 136 2.47 16.11 -8.78
N LEU A 137 1.45 16.44 -7.98
CA LEU A 137 1.55 17.10 -6.69
C LEU A 137 2.16 18.51 -6.76
N ASN A 138 2.10 19.18 -7.91
CA ASN A 138 2.43 20.60 -7.98
C ASN A 138 1.28 21.41 -7.38
N GLU A 139 1.60 22.35 -6.51
CA GLU A 139 0.60 23.23 -5.91
C GLU A 139 0.00 24.19 -6.93
N ILE A 140 -1.34 24.27 -6.91
CA ILE A 140 -2.13 25.21 -7.69
C ILE A 140 -2.54 26.40 -6.82
N TRP A 141 -3.04 26.12 -5.61
CA TRP A 141 -3.29 27.13 -4.59
C TRP A 141 -3.28 26.51 -3.19
N TYR A 142 -2.93 27.34 -2.20
CA TYR A 142 -2.99 27.05 -0.77
C TYR A 142 -3.70 28.21 -0.06
N GLN A 143 -4.62 27.92 0.86
CA GLN A 143 -5.27 28.94 1.68
C GLN A 143 -5.58 28.42 3.09
N THR A 144 -5.60 29.34 4.05
CA THR A 144 -6.04 29.10 5.42
C THR A 144 -7.40 29.74 5.67
N TYR A 145 -8.26 29.05 6.40
CA TYR A 145 -9.66 29.45 6.61
C TYR A 145 -10.03 29.58 8.07
N VAL A 146 -9.27 28.93 8.94
CA VAL A 146 -9.54 28.87 10.37
C VAL A 146 -8.25 29.19 11.11
N GLU A 147 -8.32 30.19 11.99
CA GLU A 147 -7.26 30.50 12.95
C GLU A 147 -7.62 29.85 14.27
N GLY A 148 -6.75 28.94 14.71
CA GLY A 148 -6.84 28.25 15.98
C GLY A 148 -5.78 28.70 16.97
N THR A 149 -5.86 28.13 18.17
CA THR A 149 -4.89 28.29 19.25
C THR A 149 -4.23 26.97 19.66
N THR A 150 -4.65 25.85 19.06
CA THR A 150 -4.09 24.53 19.28
C THR A 150 -3.85 23.79 17.95
N SER A 151 -3.04 22.73 17.98
CA SER A 151 -2.74 21.90 16.80
C SER A 151 -3.94 21.10 16.28
N THR A 152 -4.96 20.90 17.11
CA THR A 152 -6.22 20.22 16.75
C THR A 152 -7.20 21.13 16.00
N ASP A 153 -6.92 22.43 15.98
CA ASP A 153 -7.75 23.41 15.27
C ASP A 153 -7.40 23.37 13.78
N GLY A 154 -8.37 22.97 12.95
CA GLY A 154 -8.09 22.67 11.55
C GLY A 154 -9.30 22.32 10.71
N MET A 155 -9.05 22.11 9.43
CA MET A 155 -10.06 21.64 8.48
C MET A 155 -10.18 20.12 8.57
N GLN A 156 -11.38 19.61 8.90
CA GLN A 156 -11.58 18.20 9.26
C GLN A 156 -12.13 17.35 8.10
N ALA A 157 -12.89 17.97 7.18
CA ALA A 157 -13.44 17.25 6.03
C ALA A 157 -13.67 18.18 4.85
N ILE A 158 -13.58 17.64 3.64
CA ILE A 158 -13.81 18.34 2.38
C ILE A 158 -14.64 17.49 1.43
N GLN A 159 -15.56 18.10 0.69
CA GLN A 159 -16.33 17.41 -0.34
C GLN A 159 -16.76 18.35 -1.46
N PHE A 160 -16.96 17.83 -2.66
CA PHE A 160 -17.57 18.64 -3.73
C PHE A 160 -19.09 18.78 -3.54
N ASP A 161 -19.60 19.95 -3.88
CA ASP A 161 -21.02 20.11 -4.18
C ASP A 161 -21.32 19.78 -5.65
N SER A 162 -22.61 19.74 -5.99
CA SER A 162 -23.08 19.49 -7.36
C SER A 162 -22.65 20.54 -8.41
N LYS A 163 -22.00 21.63 -7.98
CA LYS A 163 -21.50 22.70 -8.85
C LYS A 163 -19.96 22.74 -8.89
N GLY A 164 -19.27 21.75 -8.29
CA GLY A 164 -17.81 21.69 -8.26
C GLY A 164 -17.15 22.66 -7.28
N ASN A 165 -17.88 23.21 -6.31
CA ASN A 165 -17.32 23.96 -5.19
C ASN A 165 -17.02 23.01 -4.04
N LEU A 166 -16.13 23.42 -3.14
CA LEU A 166 -15.84 22.66 -1.93
C LEU A 166 -16.86 23.02 -0.84
N ILE A 167 -17.37 22.02 -0.14
CA ILE A 167 -18.04 22.12 1.16
C ILE A 167 -17.10 21.52 2.18
N THR A 168 -16.88 22.23 3.28
CA THR A 168 -15.90 21.84 4.28
C THR A 168 -16.36 22.21 5.67
N VAL A 169 -15.82 21.50 6.66
CA VAL A 169 -15.98 21.82 8.09
C VAL A 169 -14.61 22.04 8.71
N GLY A 170 -14.48 23.11 9.48
CA GLY A 170 -13.29 23.41 10.25
C GLY A 170 -13.62 23.64 11.71
N GLU A 171 -12.76 23.14 12.59
CA GLU A 171 -12.86 23.26 14.04
C GLU A 171 -11.84 24.25 14.58
N TYR A 172 -12.21 25.01 15.61
CA TYR A 172 -11.31 25.92 16.30
C TYR A 172 -11.70 26.17 17.75
N VAL A 173 -10.71 26.42 18.59
CA VAL A 173 -10.90 26.99 19.91
C VAL A 173 -10.96 28.52 19.81
N SER A 174 -12.06 29.10 20.28
CA SER A 174 -12.27 30.56 20.32
C SER A 174 -11.36 31.24 21.34
N THR A 175 -10.63 32.26 20.91
CA THR A 175 -9.79 33.09 21.79
C THR A 175 -10.60 33.98 22.74
N VAL A 176 -11.90 34.13 22.51
CA VAL A 176 -12.78 35.01 23.30
C VAL A 176 -13.25 34.32 24.58
N ASP A 177 -13.57 33.03 24.51
CA ASP A 177 -14.19 32.28 25.60
C ASP A 177 -13.60 30.87 25.85
N GLY A 178 -12.63 30.45 25.03
CA GLY A 178 -11.91 29.18 25.19
C GLY A 178 -12.72 27.93 24.81
N ASN A 179 -13.89 28.09 24.19
CA ASN A 179 -14.73 26.97 23.76
C ASN A 179 -14.35 26.50 22.35
N ALA A 180 -14.49 25.19 22.11
CA ALA A 180 -14.37 24.61 20.79
C ALA A 180 -15.65 24.83 19.97
N TYR A 181 -15.46 25.26 18.73
CA TYR A 181 -16.50 25.53 17.76
C TYR A 181 -16.18 24.89 16.43
N PHE A 182 -17.20 24.66 15.62
CA PHE A 182 -17.02 24.33 14.21
C PHE A 182 -17.71 25.36 13.31
N LYS A 183 -17.19 25.49 12.09
CA LYS A 183 -17.79 26.26 10.99
C LYS A 183 -17.89 25.40 9.76
N ILE A 184 -19.00 25.55 9.05
CA ILE A 184 -19.18 24.99 7.72
C ILE A 184 -18.93 26.10 6.71
N MET A 185 -18.14 25.81 5.69
CA MET A 185 -17.79 26.77 4.65
C MET A 185 -18.04 26.17 3.28
N LYS A 186 -18.38 27.06 2.34
CA LYS A 186 -18.35 26.78 0.93
C LYS A 186 -17.28 27.60 0.26
N ILE A 187 -16.43 26.93 -0.49
CA ILE A 187 -15.22 27.50 -1.09
C ILE A 187 -15.23 27.24 -2.59
N ASN A 188 -14.83 28.23 -3.37
CA ASN A 188 -14.64 28.10 -4.80
C ASN A 188 -13.40 27.25 -5.07
N ALA A 189 -13.58 26.03 -5.60
CA ALA A 189 -12.49 25.08 -5.84
C ALA A 189 -11.43 25.57 -6.84
N ASN A 190 -11.75 26.58 -7.67
CA ASN A 190 -10.83 27.08 -8.68
C ASN A 190 -9.78 28.02 -8.09
N ASN A 191 -10.13 28.83 -7.10
CA ASN A 191 -9.26 29.89 -6.59
C ASN A 191 -9.14 29.92 -5.06
N GLY A 192 -9.89 29.09 -4.32
CA GLY A 192 -9.90 29.06 -2.86
C GLY A 192 -10.80 30.11 -2.20
N ASP A 193 -11.49 30.97 -2.96
CA ASP A 193 -12.29 32.02 -2.33
C ASP A 193 -13.48 31.47 -1.55
N VAL A 194 -13.70 31.99 -0.34
CA VAL A 194 -14.90 31.68 0.45
C VAL A 194 -16.14 32.28 -0.25
N ILE A 195 -17.05 31.41 -0.66
CA ILE A 195 -18.35 31.79 -1.25
C ILE A 195 -19.32 32.16 -0.13
N TRP A 196 -19.40 31.33 0.90
CA TRP A 196 -20.11 31.62 2.13
C TRP A 196 -19.52 30.80 3.28
N GLN A 197 -19.73 31.29 4.50
CA GLN A 197 -19.41 30.57 5.73
C GLN A 197 -20.57 30.71 6.70
N ASP A 198 -20.79 29.69 7.52
CA ASP A 198 -21.70 29.81 8.64
C ASP A 198 -21.18 30.87 9.61
N THR A 199 -22.04 31.83 9.95
CA THR A 199 -21.72 32.92 10.86
C THR A 199 -22.03 32.58 12.31
N GLN A 200 -22.76 31.49 12.56
CA GLN A 200 -23.08 31.05 13.92
C GLN A 200 -22.02 30.08 14.42
N ALA A 201 -21.33 30.44 15.50
CA ALA A 201 -20.47 29.52 16.22
C ALA A 201 -21.37 28.44 16.87
N ARG A 202 -21.43 27.25 16.28
CA ARG A 202 -22.15 26.12 16.86
C ARG A 202 -21.18 25.36 17.76
N GLY A 203 -21.40 25.50 19.06
CA GLY A 203 -20.62 24.81 20.09
C GLY A 203 -21.33 24.91 21.42
N ASN A 204 -21.65 23.76 22.03
CA ASN A 204 -21.67 23.57 23.47
C ASN A 204 -21.65 22.07 23.79
N THR A 205 -20.69 21.72 24.67
CA THR A 205 -20.38 20.40 25.25
C THR A 205 -20.28 19.25 24.23
N TRP A 206 -19.08 19.05 23.68
CA TRP A 206 -18.62 17.81 23.02
C TRP A 206 -19.60 17.20 22.01
N VAL A 207 -19.42 17.55 20.73
CA VAL A 207 -19.82 16.64 19.64
C VAL A 207 -18.52 16.08 19.08
N SER A 208 -18.11 14.92 19.60
CA SER A 208 -17.11 14.09 18.94
C SER A 208 -17.78 13.43 17.73
N LEU A 209 -17.20 13.60 16.55
CA LEU A 209 -17.58 12.83 15.35
C LEU A 209 -16.81 11.51 15.25
N TRP A 210 -15.98 11.20 16.25
CA TRP A 210 -15.00 10.11 16.20
C TRP A 210 -15.06 9.14 17.40
N ASP A 211 -15.92 9.40 18.38
CA ASP A 211 -16.14 8.47 19.50
C ASP A 211 -17.48 7.74 19.31
N ASP A 212 -17.41 6.41 19.20
CA ASP A 212 -18.53 5.45 19.26
C ASP A 212 -19.25 5.48 20.63
#